data_AF-A0A536KYD9-F1
#
_entry.id   AF-A0A536KYD9-F1
#
_cell.length_a   1.000
_cell.length_b   1.000
_cell.length_c   1.000
_cell.angle_alpha   90.00
_cell.angle_beta   90.00
_cell.angle_gamma   90.00
#
_symmetry.space_group_name_H-M   'P 1'
#
loop_
_entity.id
_entity.type
_entity.pdbx_description
1 polymer ?
#
loop_
_entity_poly.entity_id
_entity_poly.type
_entity_poly.pdbx_seq_one_letter_code
_entity_poly.pdbx_strand_id
1 'polypeptide(L)'
;MELNAFISRSDERGPGERVAVKDLVDVKGMVTTAGGIILPDVPAKDDAPVIGRLRQAGCVIVGKANLHEFAYGVTNVNPHFGPARNPHDPKRVSGGSSGGSAVAVAAGMCDWAIGSDTGGSIRIPSSLCGVAGFKPWFGSIDVAGVIPLSQSLDTLGPIAPDIATTAHAYTVMSGEEVSLEGLTKPRLGVPRGWVAEIDPPTAQAWELVSRGLEEVEFLDRAPLFEVGLTILLYEAAEYHRRWATELPSKYGADVLRLIRRGFEITDADYERAIGERGRLQTGALAAMDGLDALVLPATAIVAPPIEAGPEVREPLSRFTRPFNTTHQPVAVIPAPVRGLPVGIQVVGRTNADTLRAAAWLERSWR
;
A
#
# COMPACT_ATOMS: atom_id res chain seq x y z
N MET A 1 15.83 -8.19 19.05
CA MET A 1 14.40 -7.83 19.12
C MET A 1 13.74 -8.40 17.88
N GLU A 2 12.69 -9.20 18.03
CA GLU A 2 12.02 -9.84 16.89
C GLU A 2 11.30 -8.77 16.03
N LEU A 3 11.39 -8.87 14.70
CA LEU A 3 10.80 -7.90 13.77
C LEU A 3 9.27 -7.99 13.68
N ASN A 4 8.68 -9.08 14.19
CA ASN A 4 7.24 -9.31 14.27
C ASN A 4 6.51 -9.19 12.92
N ALA A 5 7.10 -9.78 11.88
CA ALA A 5 6.60 -9.71 10.51
C ALA A 5 5.35 -10.58 10.27
N PHE A 6 5.10 -11.60 11.10
CA PHE A 6 4.06 -12.60 10.90
C PHE A 6 3.16 -12.73 12.14
N ILE A 7 1.85 -12.84 11.91
CA ILE A 7 0.87 -13.25 12.91
C ILE A 7 0.86 -14.77 13.05
N SER A 8 0.96 -15.48 11.92
CA SER A 8 1.05 -16.94 11.88
C SER A 8 1.99 -17.41 10.77
N ARG A 9 2.58 -18.59 10.96
CA ARG A 9 3.47 -19.24 9.98
C ARG A 9 2.74 -20.40 9.32
N SER A 10 3.10 -20.68 8.08
CA SER A 10 2.62 -21.83 7.34
C SER A 10 3.62 -22.98 7.38
N ASP A 11 3.12 -24.21 7.42
CA ASP A 11 3.93 -25.42 7.29
C ASP A 11 4.13 -25.86 5.84
N GLU A 12 3.64 -25.08 4.88
CA GLU A 12 3.81 -25.35 3.46
C GLU A 12 5.28 -25.39 3.05
N ARG A 13 5.62 -26.33 2.16
CA ARG A 13 6.96 -26.55 1.63
C ARG A 13 6.88 -26.80 0.13
N GLY A 14 7.89 -26.34 -0.59
CA GLY A 14 8.01 -26.52 -2.04
C GLY A 14 9.25 -25.80 -2.58
N PRO A 15 9.62 -26.05 -3.85
CA PRO A 15 10.80 -25.45 -4.45
C PRO A 15 10.55 -24.05 -5.06
N GLY A 16 9.30 -23.61 -5.16
CA GLY A 16 8.95 -22.32 -5.77
C GLY A 16 9.17 -21.13 -4.83
N GLU A 17 8.85 -19.95 -5.35
CA GLU A 17 9.01 -18.68 -4.64
C GLU A 17 8.20 -18.67 -3.33
N ARG A 18 8.82 -18.16 -2.28
CA ARG A 18 8.28 -18.02 -0.95
C ARG A 18 7.51 -16.72 -0.84
N VAL A 19 6.21 -16.78 -0.55
CA VAL A 19 5.34 -15.60 -0.54
C VAL A 19 4.70 -15.40 0.83
N ALA A 20 4.88 -14.20 1.40
CA ALA A 20 4.17 -13.79 2.61
C ALA A 20 2.81 -13.17 2.22
N VAL A 21 1.75 -13.47 2.97
CA VAL A 21 0.39 -13.03 2.64
C VAL A 21 -0.15 -12.16 3.77
N LYS A 22 -0.47 -10.89 3.50
CA LYS A 22 -1.09 -10.03 4.52
C LYS A 22 -2.33 -10.70 5.14
N ASP A 23 -2.47 -10.65 6.46
CA ASP A 23 -3.48 -11.42 7.22
C ASP A 23 -4.95 -10.97 7.06
N LEU A 24 -5.27 -10.26 5.98
CA LEU A 24 -6.63 -9.97 5.55
C LEU A 24 -7.04 -10.78 4.31
N VAL A 25 -6.13 -11.56 3.72
CA VAL A 25 -6.39 -12.42 2.57
C VAL A 25 -6.58 -13.86 3.07
N ASP A 26 -7.65 -14.50 2.62
CA ASP A 26 -7.93 -15.90 2.93
C ASP A 26 -6.93 -16.84 2.26
N VAL A 27 -6.36 -17.72 3.08
CA VAL A 27 -5.50 -18.84 2.68
C VAL A 27 -6.10 -20.08 3.30
N LYS A 28 -6.43 -21.08 2.48
CA LYS A 28 -7.06 -22.32 2.91
C LYS A 28 -6.28 -22.96 4.06
N GLY A 29 -6.99 -23.30 5.14
CA GLY A 29 -6.40 -23.92 6.32
C GLY A 29 -5.68 -22.96 7.27
N MET A 30 -5.64 -21.66 6.97
CA MET A 30 -5.13 -20.64 7.88
C MET A 30 -6.25 -19.71 8.35
N VAL A 31 -6.13 -19.19 9.57
CA VAL A 31 -7.06 -18.19 10.12
C VAL A 31 -6.77 -16.83 9.48
N THR A 32 -7.81 -16.05 9.20
CA THR A 32 -7.73 -14.67 8.73
C THR A 32 -8.23 -13.75 9.85
N THR A 33 -7.32 -13.06 10.54
CA THR A 33 -7.69 -12.21 11.70
C THR A 33 -7.91 -10.75 11.30
N ALA A 34 -7.42 -10.35 10.12
CA ALA A 34 -7.28 -8.96 9.70
C ALA A 34 -6.55 -8.09 10.75
N GLY A 35 -5.71 -8.69 11.59
CA GLY A 35 -4.98 -8.00 12.65
C GLY A 35 -5.86 -7.57 13.82
N GLY A 36 -7.08 -8.09 13.91
CA GLY A 36 -8.01 -7.86 15.01
C GLY A 36 -8.34 -9.14 15.77
N ILE A 37 -9.18 -9.01 16.79
CA ILE A 37 -9.62 -10.12 17.66
C ILE A 37 -11.15 -10.34 17.62
N ILE A 38 -11.82 -9.71 16.65
CA ILE A 38 -13.28 -9.74 16.49
C ILE A 38 -13.73 -10.88 15.58
N LEU A 39 -12.95 -11.15 14.53
CA LEU A 39 -13.27 -12.19 13.56
C LEU A 39 -13.15 -13.58 14.22
N PRO A 40 -13.93 -14.58 13.76
CA PRO A 40 -13.84 -15.94 14.28
C PRO A 40 -12.43 -16.52 14.09
N ASP A 41 -11.93 -17.23 15.09
CA ASP A 41 -10.69 -18.00 15.02
C ASP A 41 -10.96 -19.35 14.31
N VAL A 42 -11.33 -19.27 13.04
CA VAL A 42 -11.69 -20.42 12.20
C VAL A 42 -10.86 -20.35 10.92
N PRO A 43 -10.14 -21.43 10.55
CA PRO A 43 -9.41 -21.48 9.29
C PRO A 43 -10.31 -21.26 8.07
N ALA A 44 -9.82 -20.50 7.10
CA ALA A 44 -10.51 -20.32 5.82
C ALA A 44 -10.69 -21.66 5.11
N LYS A 45 -11.89 -21.89 4.57
CA LYS A 45 -12.22 -23.15 3.88
C LYS A 45 -11.56 -23.26 2.50
N ASP A 46 -11.43 -22.11 1.85
CA ASP A 46 -10.98 -21.97 0.47
C ASP A 46 -9.91 -20.88 0.40
N ASP A 47 -9.07 -20.97 -0.63
CA ASP A 47 -8.11 -19.93 -0.96
C ASP A 47 -8.84 -18.73 -1.59
N ALA A 48 -8.41 -17.51 -1.29
CA ALA A 48 -8.76 -16.36 -2.11
C ALA A 48 -8.27 -16.58 -3.57
N PRO A 49 -8.94 -16.06 -4.61
CA PRO A 49 -8.55 -16.33 -6.00
C PRO A 49 -7.10 -15.97 -6.32
N VAL A 50 -6.55 -14.92 -5.70
CA VAL A 50 -5.13 -14.56 -5.84
C VAL A 50 -4.21 -15.67 -5.32
N ILE A 51 -4.54 -16.29 -4.19
CA ILE A 51 -3.75 -17.39 -3.62
C ILE A 51 -3.82 -18.63 -4.52
N GLY A 52 -4.98 -18.91 -5.12
CA GLY A 52 -5.12 -19.96 -6.13
C GLY A 52 -4.15 -19.77 -7.31
N ARG A 53 -3.99 -18.54 -7.81
CA ARG A 53 -3.02 -18.22 -8.88
C ARG A 53 -1.58 -18.44 -8.44
N LEU A 54 -1.20 -17.98 -7.24
CA LEU A 54 0.13 -18.20 -6.69
C LEU A 54 0.47 -19.70 -6.62
N ARG A 55 -0.48 -20.52 -6.15
CA ARG A 55 -0.29 -21.98 -6.08
C ARG A 55 -0.13 -22.60 -7.47
N GLN A 56 -0.88 -22.14 -8.47
CA GLN A 56 -0.73 -22.59 -9.85
C GLN A 56 0.63 -22.21 -10.45
N ALA A 57 1.20 -21.08 -10.04
CA ALA A 57 2.55 -20.67 -10.38
C ALA A 57 3.65 -21.41 -9.56
N GLY A 58 3.26 -22.30 -8.64
CA GLY A 58 4.19 -23.07 -7.80
C GLY A 58 4.72 -22.34 -6.58
N CYS A 59 4.20 -21.16 -6.25
CA CYS A 59 4.59 -20.40 -5.06
C CYS A 59 4.23 -21.14 -3.77
N VAL A 60 5.01 -20.90 -2.72
CA VAL A 60 4.85 -21.45 -1.38
C VAL A 60 4.46 -20.35 -0.41
N ILE A 61 3.30 -20.48 0.25
CA ILE A 61 2.86 -19.49 1.24
C ILE A 61 3.63 -19.69 2.55
N VAL A 62 4.39 -18.68 3.00
CA VAL A 62 5.21 -18.78 4.23
C VAL A 62 4.48 -18.43 5.51
N GLY A 63 3.34 -17.74 5.43
CA GLY A 63 2.56 -17.34 6.59
C GLY A 63 1.69 -16.12 6.36
N LYS A 64 0.90 -15.78 7.39
CA LYS A 64 0.06 -14.59 7.43
C LYS A 64 0.84 -13.42 8.04
N ALA A 65 1.12 -12.42 7.23
CA ALA A 65 1.92 -11.26 7.60
C ALA A 65 1.14 -10.30 8.49
N ASN A 66 1.83 -9.73 9.49
CA ASN A 66 1.28 -8.76 10.42
C ASN A 66 0.84 -7.49 9.69
N LEU A 67 -0.20 -6.85 10.21
CA LEU A 67 -0.85 -5.69 9.63
C LEU A 67 -1.37 -4.74 10.71
N HIS A 68 -1.61 -3.49 10.33
CA HIS A 68 -2.42 -2.60 11.15
C HIS A 68 -3.86 -3.13 11.20
N GLU A 69 -4.50 -3.13 12.38
CA GLU A 69 -5.83 -3.70 12.61
C GLU A 69 -6.84 -3.25 11.52
N PHE A 70 -7.52 -4.22 10.91
CA PHE A 70 -8.47 -4.06 9.79
C PHE A 70 -7.96 -3.23 8.62
N ALA A 71 -6.65 -3.27 8.38
CA ALA A 71 -5.96 -2.43 7.42
C ALA A 71 -6.07 -0.91 7.69
N TYR A 72 -6.62 -0.48 8.83
CA TYR A 72 -7.11 0.89 9.03
C TYR A 72 -6.09 1.84 9.71
N GLY A 73 -4.83 1.78 9.29
CA GLY A 73 -3.79 2.67 9.76
C GLY A 73 -2.51 2.61 8.95
N VAL A 74 -1.62 3.56 9.19
CA VAL A 74 -0.44 3.81 8.34
C VAL A 74 0.89 3.50 9.04
N THR A 75 0.86 3.01 10.28
CA THR A 75 2.06 2.76 11.09
C THR A 75 2.34 1.28 11.32
N ASN A 76 1.33 0.41 11.24
CA ASN A 76 1.42 -0.99 11.67
C ASN A 76 1.75 -1.18 13.16
N VAL A 77 1.42 -0.20 14.01
CA VAL A 77 1.35 -0.40 15.46
C VAL A 77 0.02 -1.07 15.76
N ASN A 78 0.05 -2.38 16.02
CA ASN A 78 -1.13 -3.19 16.28
C ASN A 78 -1.24 -3.49 17.79
N PRO A 79 -2.36 -3.19 18.47
CA PRO A 79 -2.49 -3.40 19.90
C PRO A 79 -2.64 -4.88 20.30
N HIS A 80 -3.06 -5.74 19.38
CA HIS A 80 -3.34 -7.15 19.65
C HIS A 80 -2.15 -8.05 19.35
N PHE A 81 -1.45 -7.76 18.26
CA PHE A 81 -0.30 -8.56 17.77
C PHE A 81 1.05 -7.85 17.94
N GLY A 82 1.06 -6.63 18.48
CA GLY A 82 2.25 -5.79 18.60
C GLY A 82 2.70 -5.17 17.26
N PRO A 83 3.62 -4.19 17.31
CA PRO A 83 4.08 -3.50 16.11
C PRO A 83 4.94 -4.42 15.23
N ALA A 84 4.78 -4.32 13.90
CA ALA A 84 5.81 -4.79 12.97
C ALA A 84 6.94 -3.74 12.94
N ARG A 85 8.16 -4.18 13.21
CA ARG A 85 9.30 -3.27 13.47
C ARG A 85 10.11 -3.07 12.20
N ASN A 86 10.50 -1.82 11.95
CA ASN A 86 11.30 -1.48 10.77
C ASN A 86 12.65 -2.22 10.80
N PRO A 87 13.06 -2.91 9.71
CA PRO A 87 14.34 -3.64 9.68
C PRO A 87 15.57 -2.74 9.78
N HIS A 88 15.44 -1.46 9.37
CA HIS A 88 16.53 -0.48 9.42
C HIS A 88 16.71 0.15 10.81
N ASP A 89 15.66 0.13 11.63
CA ASP A 89 15.68 0.57 13.03
C ASP A 89 14.46 -0.03 13.78
N PRO A 90 14.63 -1.08 14.60
CA PRO A 90 13.53 -1.74 15.28
C PRO A 90 12.74 -0.89 16.30
N LYS A 91 13.17 0.35 16.58
CA LYS A 91 12.43 1.33 17.39
C LYS A 91 11.47 2.19 16.56
N ARG A 92 11.47 2.02 15.24
CA ARG A 92 10.63 2.76 14.29
C ARG A 92 9.56 1.88 13.66
N VAL A 93 8.51 2.53 13.18
CA VAL A 93 7.39 1.87 12.51
C VAL A 93 7.82 1.31 11.16
N SER A 94 7.28 0.16 10.77
CA SER A 94 7.45 -0.37 9.40
C SER A 94 6.68 0.45 8.36
N GLY A 95 5.76 1.32 8.79
CA GLY A 95 4.70 1.83 7.94
C GLY A 95 3.61 0.77 7.75
N GLY A 96 2.43 1.18 7.28
CA GLY A 96 1.26 0.31 7.27
C GLY A 96 0.21 0.68 6.22
N SER A 97 -0.81 -0.14 6.07
CA SER A 97 -1.12 -1.29 6.93
C SER A 97 -0.47 -2.61 6.53
N SER A 98 0.27 -2.70 5.43
CA SER A 98 0.98 -3.94 5.02
C SER A 98 2.41 -4.00 5.59
N GLY A 99 2.60 -3.61 6.84
CA GLY A 99 3.92 -3.46 7.45
C GLY A 99 4.65 -4.79 7.59
N GLY A 100 3.97 -5.84 8.07
CA GLY A 100 4.56 -7.18 8.17
C GLY A 100 5.01 -7.74 6.82
N SER A 101 4.25 -7.48 5.76
CA SER A 101 4.60 -7.86 4.39
C SER A 101 5.92 -7.19 3.95
N ALA A 102 6.06 -5.88 4.14
CA ALA A 102 7.28 -5.16 3.77
C ALA A 102 8.48 -5.56 4.64
N VAL A 103 8.27 -5.77 5.94
CA VAL A 103 9.30 -6.26 6.87
C VAL A 103 9.79 -7.65 6.45
N ALA A 104 8.88 -8.56 6.08
CA ALA A 104 9.23 -9.91 5.66
C ALA A 104 10.14 -9.89 4.41
N VAL A 105 9.81 -9.04 3.43
CA VAL A 105 10.62 -8.86 2.21
C VAL A 105 11.97 -8.23 2.52
N ALA A 106 11.96 -7.09 3.22
CA ALA A 106 13.18 -6.35 3.56
C ALA A 106 14.17 -7.16 4.41
N ALA A 107 13.67 -8.09 5.23
CA ALA A 107 14.48 -8.99 6.05
C ALA A 107 14.80 -10.34 5.38
N GLY A 108 14.46 -10.54 4.11
CA GLY A 108 14.74 -11.79 3.37
C GLY A 108 14.00 -13.03 3.89
N MET A 109 12.84 -12.84 4.52
CA MET A 109 12.01 -13.93 5.05
C MET A 109 11.11 -14.59 4.00
N CYS A 110 10.92 -13.92 2.86
CA CYS A 110 10.19 -14.33 1.68
C CYS A 110 10.79 -13.65 0.44
N ASP A 111 10.53 -14.19 -0.75
CA ASP A 111 10.98 -13.62 -2.02
C ASP A 111 10.18 -12.37 -2.37
N TRP A 112 8.87 -12.39 -2.09
CA TRP A 112 7.98 -11.24 -2.18
C TRP A 112 6.74 -11.45 -1.29
N ALA A 113 5.89 -10.44 -1.17
CA ALA A 113 4.71 -10.49 -0.33
C ALA A 113 3.48 -9.85 -0.98
N ILE A 114 2.30 -10.33 -0.61
CA ILE A 114 1.02 -9.70 -0.93
C ILE A 114 0.73 -8.63 0.13
N GLY A 115 0.35 -7.43 -0.34
CA GLY A 115 -0.24 -6.37 0.47
C GLY A 115 -1.60 -5.93 -0.04
N SER A 116 -2.22 -5.00 0.68
CA SER A 116 -3.40 -4.25 0.20
C SER A 116 -3.15 -2.74 0.32
N ASP A 117 -3.79 -1.95 -0.53
CA ASP A 117 -3.61 -0.51 -0.61
C ASP A 117 -4.92 0.23 -0.91
N THR A 118 -5.48 0.84 0.13
CA THR A 118 -6.71 1.67 0.09
C THR A 118 -6.39 3.17 0.17
N GLY A 119 -5.25 3.51 0.75
CA GLY A 119 -4.79 4.88 0.97
C GLY A 119 -3.26 5.00 0.98
N GLY A 120 -2.55 3.99 0.49
CA GLY A 120 -1.09 3.88 0.55
C GLY A 120 -0.56 2.63 1.24
N SER A 121 -1.40 1.66 1.60
CA SER A 121 -1.00 0.57 2.49
C SER A 121 -0.01 -0.45 1.89
N ILE A 122 0.31 -0.38 0.60
CA ILE A 122 1.48 -1.04 -0.02
C ILE A 122 2.65 -0.06 -0.07
N ARG A 123 2.37 1.16 -0.53
CA ARG A 123 3.37 2.17 -0.87
C ARG A 123 4.08 2.78 0.32
N ILE A 124 3.35 3.05 1.40
CA ILE A 124 3.88 3.56 2.68
C ILE A 124 4.88 2.56 3.27
N PRO A 125 4.52 1.29 3.57
CA PRO A 125 5.49 0.38 4.13
C PRO A 125 6.64 0.04 3.16
N SER A 126 6.41 0.06 1.84
CA SER A 126 7.49 -0.08 0.86
C SER A 126 8.51 1.06 0.95
N SER A 127 8.03 2.30 1.05
CA SER A 127 8.86 3.50 1.28
C SER A 127 9.69 3.37 2.56
N LEU A 128 9.04 3.06 3.68
CA LEU A 128 9.68 3.10 4.99
C LEU A 128 10.60 1.90 5.25
N CYS A 129 10.33 0.74 4.64
CA CYS A 129 11.18 -0.45 4.76
C CYS A 129 12.22 -0.57 3.65
N GLY A 130 12.23 0.34 2.66
CA GLY A 130 13.23 0.36 1.59
C GLY A 130 13.11 -0.84 0.65
N VAL A 131 11.90 -1.18 0.25
CA VAL A 131 11.59 -2.23 -0.73
C VAL A 131 10.72 -1.65 -1.85
N ALA A 132 10.62 -2.35 -2.97
CA ALA A 132 9.71 -1.99 -4.04
C ALA A 132 8.27 -2.44 -3.71
N GLY A 133 7.30 -1.71 -4.22
CA GLY A 133 5.89 -2.09 -4.09
C GLY A 133 5.05 -1.54 -5.23
N PHE A 134 3.98 -2.24 -5.58
CA PHE A 134 3.10 -1.82 -6.67
C PHE A 134 1.64 -1.90 -6.22
N LYS A 135 0.95 -0.78 -6.35
CA LYS A 135 -0.51 -0.72 -6.34
C LYS A 135 -0.97 -0.69 -7.80
N PRO A 136 -1.50 -1.80 -8.34
CA PRO A 136 -2.05 -1.82 -9.70
C PRO A 136 -3.23 -0.86 -9.89
N TRP A 137 -3.69 -0.74 -11.12
CA TRP A 137 -4.97 -0.13 -11.46
C TRP A 137 -6.09 -0.84 -10.68
N PHE A 138 -7.05 -0.08 -10.16
CA PHE A 138 -8.17 -0.64 -9.39
C PHE A 138 -8.89 -1.76 -10.16
N GLY A 139 -9.09 -2.91 -9.52
CA GLY A 139 -9.72 -4.08 -10.14
C GLY A 139 -8.80 -4.96 -10.98
N SER A 140 -7.49 -4.68 -11.08
CA SER A 140 -6.54 -5.55 -11.80
C SER A 140 -6.36 -6.92 -11.16
N ILE A 141 -6.63 -7.04 -9.86
CA ILE A 141 -6.52 -8.28 -9.09
C ILE A 141 -7.83 -8.46 -8.32
N ASP A 142 -8.39 -9.66 -8.39
CA ASP A 142 -9.61 -10.03 -7.69
C ASP A 142 -9.40 -10.00 -6.17
N VAL A 143 -10.30 -9.31 -5.47
CA VAL A 143 -10.28 -9.12 -4.01
C VAL A 143 -11.30 -10.00 -3.27
N ALA A 144 -11.90 -10.99 -3.94
CA ALA A 144 -12.71 -12.00 -3.25
C ALA A 144 -11.86 -12.77 -2.22
N GLY A 145 -12.45 -13.09 -1.06
CA GLY A 145 -11.72 -13.69 0.06
C GLY A 145 -10.78 -12.71 0.77
N VAL A 146 -11.03 -11.40 0.65
CA VAL A 146 -10.29 -10.36 1.37
C VAL A 146 -11.22 -9.63 2.34
N ILE A 147 -10.77 -9.43 3.57
CA ILE A 147 -11.47 -8.57 4.54
C ILE A 147 -11.33 -7.11 4.08
N PRO A 148 -12.45 -6.42 3.74
CA PRO A 148 -12.40 -5.09 3.13
C PRO A 148 -12.11 -3.99 4.16
N LEU A 149 -11.55 -2.89 3.67
CA LEU A 149 -11.56 -1.59 4.34
C LEU A 149 -12.48 -0.61 3.60
N SER A 150 -12.37 -0.53 2.28
CA SER A 150 -13.21 0.30 1.42
C SER A 150 -13.29 -0.37 0.05
N GLN A 151 -14.40 -1.03 -0.22
CA GLN A 151 -14.61 -1.83 -1.43
C GLN A 151 -14.40 -1.06 -2.73
N SER A 152 -14.64 0.26 -2.73
CA SER A 152 -14.44 1.08 -3.93
C SER A 152 -13.02 1.65 -4.10
N LEU A 153 -12.11 1.35 -3.17
CA LEU A 153 -10.71 1.82 -3.17
C LEU A 153 -9.69 0.70 -2.97
N ASP A 154 -10.09 -0.43 -2.37
CA ASP A 154 -9.20 -1.54 -2.02
C ASP A 154 -8.57 -2.17 -3.26
N THR A 155 -7.26 -2.27 -3.24
CA THR A 155 -6.47 -2.91 -4.29
C THR A 155 -5.46 -3.86 -3.64
N LEU A 156 -5.31 -5.07 -4.17
CA LEU A 156 -4.18 -5.95 -3.83
C LEU A 156 -2.97 -5.65 -4.71
N GLY A 157 -1.77 -5.93 -4.21
CA GLY A 157 -0.57 -5.79 -5.01
C GLY A 157 0.68 -6.32 -4.33
N PRO A 158 1.77 -6.50 -5.10
CA PRO A 158 3.00 -7.06 -4.59
C PRO A 158 3.88 -6.02 -3.88
N ILE A 159 4.63 -6.51 -2.89
CA ILE A 159 5.79 -5.86 -2.27
C ILE A 159 6.97 -6.80 -2.50
N ALA A 160 8.07 -6.32 -3.05
CA ALA A 160 9.22 -7.15 -3.43
C ALA A 160 10.55 -6.39 -3.28
N PRO A 161 11.72 -7.07 -3.32
CA PRO A 161 13.01 -6.44 -3.12
C PRO A 161 13.34 -5.35 -4.15
N ASP A 162 12.87 -5.53 -5.38
CA ASP A 162 13.07 -4.59 -6.49
C ASP A 162 11.89 -4.58 -7.46
N ILE A 163 11.88 -3.63 -8.38
CA ILE A 163 10.79 -3.43 -9.34
C ILE A 163 10.66 -4.57 -10.37
N ALA A 164 11.75 -5.28 -10.67
CA ALA A 164 11.72 -6.42 -11.57
C ALA A 164 10.95 -7.59 -10.94
N THR A 165 11.26 -7.92 -9.68
CA THR A 165 10.53 -8.92 -8.90
C THR A 165 9.08 -8.47 -8.66
N THR A 166 8.86 -7.16 -8.45
CA THR A 166 7.51 -6.59 -8.30
C THR A 166 6.66 -6.79 -9.55
N ALA A 167 7.22 -6.58 -10.75
CA ALA A 167 6.53 -6.80 -12.02
C ALA A 167 6.23 -8.30 -12.24
N HIS A 168 7.19 -9.19 -11.93
CA HIS A 168 6.97 -10.64 -11.98
C HIS A 168 5.83 -11.08 -11.04
N ALA A 169 5.89 -10.66 -9.78
CA ALA A 169 4.86 -10.96 -8.78
C ALA A 169 3.49 -10.41 -9.20
N TYR A 170 3.45 -9.22 -9.81
CA TYR A 170 2.22 -8.68 -10.37
C TYR A 170 1.62 -9.61 -11.43
N THR A 171 2.43 -10.07 -12.40
CA THR A 171 2.00 -11.03 -13.41
C THR A 171 1.48 -12.33 -12.81
N VAL A 172 2.12 -12.86 -11.77
CA VAL A 172 1.63 -14.04 -11.04
C VAL A 172 0.27 -13.78 -10.39
N MET A 173 0.06 -12.60 -9.81
CA MET A 173 -1.18 -12.25 -9.10
C MET A 173 -2.35 -11.92 -10.03
N SER A 174 -2.10 -11.26 -11.17
CA SER A 174 -3.14 -10.75 -12.07
C SER A 174 -3.34 -11.60 -13.34
N GLY A 175 -2.28 -12.27 -13.80
CA GLY A 175 -2.19 -12.86 -15.14
C GLY A 175 -1.85 -11.87 -16.25
N GLU A 176 -1.63 -10.58 -15.94
CA GLU A 176 -1.19 -9.57 -16.90
C GLU A 176 0.34 -9.57 -17.01
N GLU A 177 0.87 -9.89 -18.19
CA GLU A 177 2.30 -9.81 -18.46
C GLU A 177 2.76 -8.38 -18.76
N VAL A 178 3.79 -7.92 -18.05
CA VAL A 178 4.44 -6.63 -18.32
C VAL A 178 5.92 -6.84 -18.61
N SER A 179 6.29 -6.72 -19.89
CA SER A 179 7.71 -6.82 -20.28
C SER A 179 8.51 -5.61 -19.80
N LEU A 180 9.65 -5.88 -19.18
CA LEU A 180 10.67 -4.88 -18.79
C LEU A 180 11.89 -4.88 -19.73
N GLU A 181 11.76 -5.50 -20.90
CA GLU A 181 12.76 -5.44 -21.97
C GLU A 181 12.63 -4.15 -22.79
N GLY A 182 13.74 -3.72 -23.39
CA GLY A 182 13.77 -2.56 -24.28
C GLY A 182 13.24 -1.28 -23.63
N LEU A 183 13.61 -0.99 -22.37
CA LEU A 183 13.18 0.21 -21.68
C LEU A 183 13.74 1.46 -22.38
N THR A 184 12.86 2.39 -22.72
CA THR A 184 13.20 3.72 -23.23
C THR A 184 13.04 4.75 -22.12
N LYS A 185 13.74 5.90 -22.23
CA LYS A 185 13.61 6.99 -21.26
C LYS A 185 12.16 7.50 -21.23
N PRO A 186 11.46 7.42 -20.10
CA PRO A 186 10.08 7.89 -19.98
C PRO A 186 10.01 9.42 -19.88
N ARG A 187 8.86 9.98 -20.26
CA ARG A 187 8.45 11.36 -20.03
C ARG A 187 7.86 11.47 -18.62
N LEU A 188 8.67 11.99 -17.71
CA LEU A 188 8.35 12.10 -16.29
C LEU A 188 8.03 13.54 -15.92
N GLY A 189 7.04 13.73 -15.04
CA GLY A 189 6.68 15.04 -14.49
C GLY A 189 6.52 15.01 -12.97
N VAL A 190 6.67 16.15 -12.32
CA VAL A 190 6.35 16.34 -10.90
C VAL A 190 5.05 17.15 -10.81
N PRO A 191 4.02 16.70 -10.07
CA PRO A 191 2.82 17.50 -9.91
C PRO A 191 3.17 18.80 -9.16
N ARG A 192 3.00 19.94 -9.84
CA ARG A 192 3.42 21.26 -9.35
C ARG A 192 2.83 21.57 -7.98
N GLY A 193 3.67 22.06 -7.07
CA GLY A 193 3.25 22.47 -5.72
C GLY A 193 2.87 21.32 -4.77
N TRP A 194 2.93 20.05 -5.20
CA TRP A 194 2.60 18.94 -4.31
C TRP A 194 3.71 18.62 -3.31
N VAL A 195 4.97 18.64 -3.76
CA VAL A 195 6.12 18.23 -2.93
C VAL A 195 6.59 19.41 -2.08
N ALA A 196 5.97 19.54 -0.92
CA ALA A 196 6.29 20.56 0.08
C ALA A 196 6.19 19.96 1.50
N GLU A 197 6.82 20.64 2.45
CA GLU A 197 6.76 20.29 3.89
C GLU A 197 7.17 18.84 4.17
N ILE A 198 8.30 18.43 3.56
CA ILE A 198 8.93 17.12 3.75
C ILE A 198 10.08 17.23 4.76
N ASP A 199 10.38 16.14 5.47
CA ASP A 199 11.48 16.13 6.44
C ASP A 199 12.87 16.17 5.76
N PRO A 200 13.94 16.50 6.49
CA PRO A 200 15.26 16.63 5.89
C PRO A 200 15.77 15.36 5.17
N PRO A 201 15.62 14.13 5.69
CA PRO A 201 15.99 12.92 4.95
C PRO A 201 15.21 12.76 3.64
N THR A 202 13.90 13.02 3.65
CA THR A 202 13.06 12.95 2.44
C THR A 202 13.45 14.06 1.45
N ALA A 203 13.76 15.26 1.93
CA ALA A 203 14.24 16.37 1.09
C ALA A 203 15.56 16.02 0.40
N GLN A 204 16.50 15.40 1.11
CA GLN A 204 17.77 14.96 0.54
C GLN A 204 17.57 13.92 -0.56
N ALA A 205 16.71 12.92 -0.32
CA ALA A 205 16.36 11.93 -1.32
C ALA A 205 15.67 12.57 -2.54
N TRP A 206 14.73 13.49 -2.27
CA TRP A 206 13.99 14.19 -3.32
C TRP A 206 14.91 15.02 -4.22
N GLU A 207 15.81 15.81 -3.63
CA GLU A 207 16.77 16.64 -4.37
C GLU A 207 17.66 15.82 -5.31
N LEU A 208 17.96 14.57 -4.95
CA LEU A 208 18.75 13.66 -5.79
C LEU A 208 17.94 13.13 -6.97
N VAL A 209 16.72 12.65 -6.72
CA VAL A 209 15.91 11.97 -7.75
C VAL A 209 15.13 12.93 -8.65
N SER A 210 14.88 14.16 -8.20
CA SER A 210 14.07 15.14 -8.94
C SER A 210 14.91 15.97 -9.92
N ARG A 211 16.23 15.75 -10.00
CA ARG A 211 17.12 16.54 -10.88
C ARG A 211 16.73 16.35 -12.35
N GLY A 212 16.38 17.46 -13.01
CA GLY A 212 15.98 17.45 -14.41
C GLY A 212 14.55 16.96 -14.66
N LEU A 213 13.75 16.74 -13.61
CA LEU A 213 12.31 16.55 -13.76
C LEU A 213 11.62 17.91 -13.84
N GLU A 214 10.64 18.03 -14.73
CA GLU A 214 9.86 19.25 -14.90
C GLU A 214 8.61 19.21 -14.01
N GLU A 215 8.27 20.36 -13.42
CA GLU A 215 6.97 20.52 -12.76
C GLU A 215 5.86 20.73 -13.78
N VAL A 216 4.86 19.85 -13.73
CA VAL A 216 3.71 19.84 -14.63
C VAL A 216 2.46 20.27 -13.87
N GLU A 217 1.56 20.95 -14.59
CA GLU A 217 0.23 21.25 -14.06
C GLU A 217 -0.53 19.95 -13.82
N PHE A 218 -1.10 19.82 -12.64
CA PHE A 218 -1.91 18.68 -12.23
C PHE A 218 -3.04 19.16 -11.33
N LEU A 219 -3.97 18.26 -10.97
CA LEU A 219 -5.06 18.61 -10.07
C LEU A 219 -4.52 18.98 -8.68
N ASP A 220 -5.27 19.83 -7.98
CA ASP A 220 -4.99 20.13 -6.58
C ASP A 220 -5.09 18.87 -5.73
N ARG A 221 -4.13 18.70 -4.82
CA ARG A 221 -4.05 17.53 -3.93
C ARG A 221 -5.23 17.46 -2.97
N ALA A 222 -5.72 18.60 -2.48
CA ALA A 222 -6.71 18.64 -1.40
C ALA A 222 -8.06 18.00 -1.79
N PRO A 223 -8.71 18.34 -2.93
CA PRO A 223 -9.94 17.65 -3.36
C PRO A 223 -9.76 16.14 -3.52
N LEU A 224 -8.63 15.71 -4.09
CA LEU A 224 -8.31 14.28 -4.28
C LEU A 224 -8.20 13.56 -2.93
N PHE A 225 -7.56 14.18 -1.95
CA PHE A 225 -7.39 13.63 -0.61
C PHE A 225 -8.73 13.54 0.13
N GLU A 226 -9.51 14.63 0.15
CA GLU A 226 -10.75 14.71 0.92
C GLU A 226 -11.84 13.78 0.37
N VAL A 227 -12.01 13.74 -0.96
CA VAL A 227 -12.99 12.84 -1.60
C VAL A 227 -12.68 11.38 -1.28
N GLY A 228 -11.41 10.97 -1.41
CA GLY A 228 -11.00 9.61 -1.06
C GLY A 228 -11.15 9.31 0.43
N LEU A 229 -10.88 10.29 1.30
CA LEU A 229 -11.04 10.12 2.74
C LEU A 229 -12.51 9.95 3.14
N THR A 230 -13.44 10.71 2.56
CA THR A 230 -14.89 10.59 2.81
C THR A 230 -15.40 9.21 2.41
N ILE A 231 -15.04 8.73 1.22
CA ILE A 231 -15.41 7.40 0.72
C ILE A 231 -14.89 6.30 1.66
N LEU A 232 -13.60 6.36 2.01
CA LEU A 232 -12.97 5.37 2.88
C LEU A 232 -13.61 5.34 4.27
N LEU A 233 -13.80 6.50 4.89
CA LEU A 233 -14.38 6.61 6.22
C LEU A 233 -15.80 6.02 6.26
N TYR A 234 -16.63 6.35 5.27
CA TYR A 234 -18.01 5.86 5.17
C TYR A 234 -18.05 4.33 4.98
N GLU A 235 -17.36 3.80 3.96
CA GLU A 235 -17.40 2.36 3.65
C GLU A 235 -16.83 1.50 4.78
N ALA A 236 -15.74 1.95 5.41
CA ALA A 236 -15.17 1.26 6.56
C ALA A 236 -16.15 1.25 7.74
N ALA A 237 -16.83 2.37 8.00
CA ALA A 237 -17.82 2.44 9.06
C ALA A 237 -19.02 1.55 8.80
N GLU A 238 -19.51 1.48 7.56
CA GLU A 238 -20.58 0.54 7.19
C GLU A 238 -20.19 -0.91 7.44
N TYR A 239 -19.00 -1.34 6.99
CA TYR A 239 -18.53 -2.70 7.20
C TYR A 239 -18.42 -3.05 8.70
N HIS A 240 -17.94 -2.12 9.52
CA HIS A 240 -17.73 -2.32 10.95
C HIS A 240 -18.92 -1.97 11.85
N ARG A 241 -20.03 -1.45 11.30
CA ARG A 241 -21.12 -0.80 12.05
C ARG A 241 -21.63 -1.62 13.23
N ARG A 242 -21.92 -2.90 12.98
CA ARG A 242 -22.39 -3.83 14.01
C ARG A 242 -21.36 -4.01 15.12
N TRP A 243 -20.14 -4.42 14.79
CA TRP A 243 -19.11 -4.73 15.78
C TRP A 243 -18.61 -3.50 16.54
N ALA A 244 -18.51 -2.34 15.90
CA ALA A 244 -18.13 -1.11 16.59
C ALA A 244 -19.19 -0.62 17.58
N THR A 245 -20.45 -1.03 17.41
CA THR A 245 -21.55 -0.76 18.34
C THR A 245 -21.63 -1.81 19.44
N GLU A 246 -21.57 -3.09 19.10
CA GLU A 246 -21.76 -4.21 20.03
C GLU A 246 -20.49 -4.56 20.83
N LEU A 247 -19.31 -4.40 20.21
CA LEU A 247 -18.01 -4.85 20.74
C LEU A 247 -16.93 -3.74 20.67
N PRO A 248 -17.20 -2.48 21.05
CA PRO A 248 -16.24 -1.37 20.90
C PRO A 248 -14.92 -1.61 21.65
N SER A 249 -14.95 -2.33 22.78
CA SER A 249 -13.76 -2.64 23.57
C SER A 249 -12.79 -3.63 22.91
N LYS A 250 -13.18 -4.28 21.81
CA LYS A 250 -12.32 -5.19 21.05
C LYS A 250 -11.48 -4.51 19.96
N TYR A 251 -11.71 -3.22 19.70
CA TYR A 251 -10.93 -2.45 18.73
C TYR A 251 -9.75 -1.74 19.40
N GLY A 252 -8.69 -1.52 18.63
CA GLY A 252 -7.72 -0.47 18.90
C GLY A 252 -8.38 0.90 18.97
N ALA A 253 -7.92 1.73 19.89
CA ALA A 253 -8.52 3.05 20.14
C ALA A 253 -8.44 3.97 18.91
N ASP A 254 -7.38 3.85 18.12
CA ASP A 254 -7.17 4.63 16.91
C ASP A 254 -8.08 4.19 15.76
N VAL A 255 -8.27 2.89 15.55
CA VAL A 255 -9.21 2.32 14.57
C VAL A 255 -10.65 2.65 14.93
N LEU A 256 -11.06 2.44 16.20
CA LEU A 256 -12.42 2.75 16.65
C LEU A 256 -12.78 4.23 16.46
N ARG A 257 -11.83 5.14 16.70
CA ARG A 257 -12.02 6.58 16.47
C ARG A 257 -12.32 6.89 15.01
N LEU A 258 -11.67 6.21 14.06
CA LEU A 258 -11.92 6.43 12.63
C LEU A 258 -13.26 5.85 12.18
N ILE A 259 -13.62 4.67 12.68
CA ILE A 259 -14.94 4.07 12.43
C ILE A 259 -16.04 5.02 12.92
N ARG A 260 -15.89 5.58 14.12
CA ARG A 260 -16.84 6.56 14.67
C ARG A 260 -16.94 7.83 13.84
N ARG A 261 -15.82 8.35 13.32
CA ARG A 261 -15.84 9.46 12.35
C ARG A 261 -16.63 9.11 11.09
N GLY A 262 -16.55 7.87 10.62
CA GLY A 262 -17.34 7.43 9.46
C GLY A 262 -18.84 7.38 9.74
N PHE A 263 -19.28 7.13 10.98
CA PHE A 263 -20.70 7.24 11.34
C PHE A 263 -21.27 8.66 11.25
N GLU A 264 -20.42 9.68 11.23
CA GLU A 264 -20.82 11.08 11.08
C GLU A 264 -21.02 11.47 9.59
N ILE A 265 -20.60 10.61 8.65
CA ILE A 265 -20.73 10.84 7.21
C ILE A 265 -22.11 10.34 6.76
N THR A 266 -22.87 11.21 6.11
CA THR A 266 -24.21 10.87 5.60
C THR A 266 -24.13 10.17 4.25
N ASP A 267 -25.17 9.41 3.89
CA ASP A 267 -25.32 8.83 2.56
C ASP A 267 -25.19 9.90 1.46
N ALA A 268 -25.71 11.11 1.71
CA ALA A 268 -25.61 12.24 0.77
C ALA A 268 -24.17 12.78 0.64
N ASP A 269 -23.37 12.78 1.70
CA ASP A 269 -21.94 13.11 1.62
C ASP A 269 -21.18 12.07 0.79
N TYR A 270 -21.47 10.79 1.05
CA TYR A 270 -20.88 9.67 0.33
C TYR A 270 -21.24 9.70 -1.17
N GLU A 271 -22.51 9.86 -1.52
CA GLU A 271 -22.97 9.96 -2.91
C GLU A 271 -22.32 11.14 -3.64
N ARG A 272 -22.19 12.31 -2.99
CA ARG A 272 -21.45 13.46 -3.54
C ARG A 272 -19.98 13.12 -3.78
N ALA A 273 -19.33 12.46 -2.83
CA ALA A 273 -17.93 12.06 -2.96
C ALA A 273 -17.74 11.05 -4.12
N ILE A 274 -18.64 10.09 -4.27
CA ILE A 274 -18.62 9.14 -5.40
C ILE A 274 -18.79 9.86 -6.74
N GLY A 275 -19.72 10.81 -6.84
CA GLY A 275 -19.92 11.62 -8.04
C GLY A 275 -18.69 12.46 -8.39
N GLU A 276 -18.11 13.13 -7.39
CA GLU A 276 -16.94 13.98 -7.58
C GLU A 276 -15.67 13.18 -7.92
N ARG A 277 -15.53 11.96 -7.38
CA ARG A 277 -14.42 11.05 -7.72
C ARG A 277 -14.33 10.81 -9.23
N GLY A 278 -15.45 10.62 -9.92
CA GLY A 278 -15.46 10.40 -11.38
C GLY A 278 -14.88 11.59 -12.17
N ARG A 279 -15.20 12.81 -11.73
CA ARG A 279 -14.64 14.05 -12.30
C ARG A 279 -13.13 14.13 -12.04
N LEU A 280 -12.69 13.83 -10.81
CA LEU A 280 -11.29 13.84 -10.42
C LEU A 280 -10.47 12.78 -11.17
N GLN A 281 -11.02 11.58 -11.36
CA GLN A 281 -10.41 10.49 -12.14
C GLN A 281 -10.14 10.92 -13.58
N THR A 282 -11.17 11.46 -14.23
CA THR A 282 -11.08 11.95 -15.62
C THR A 282 -10.06 13.07 -15.74
N GLY A 283 -10.11 14.03 -14.81
CA GLY A 283 -9.17 15.16 -14.76
C GLY A 283 -7.72 14.70 -14.55
N ALA A 284 -7.48 13.76 -13.65
CA ALA A 284 -6.15 13.24 -13.36
C ALA A 284 -5.51 12.55 -14.57
N LEU A 285 -6.26 11.71 -15.29
CA LEU A 285 -5.78 11.08 -16.51
C LEU A 285 -5.50 12.10 -17.62
N ALA A 286 -6.35 13.12 -17.76
CA ALA A 286 -6.18 14.18 -18.75
C ALA A 286 -4.97 15.07 -18.44
N ALA A 287 -4.71 15.37 -17.17
CA ALA A 287 -3.55 16.15 -16.73
C ALA A 287 -2.21 15.42 -16.96
N MET A 288 -2.25 14.11 -17.21
CA MET A 288 -1.09 13.30 -17.60
C MET A 288 -0.98 13.11 -19.12
N ASP A 289 -1.68 13.89 -19.93
CA ASP A 289 -1.53 13.77 -21.37
C ASP A 289 -0.10 14.08 -21.83
N GLY A 290 0.46 13.20 -22.65
CA GLY A 290 1.86 13.22 -23.04
C GLY A 290 2.86 12.81 -21.94
N LEU A 291 2.46 12.50 -20.71
CA LEU A 291 3.36 11.95 -19.70
C LEU A 291 3.24 10.43 -19.63
N ASP A 292 4.37 9.76 -19.41
CA ASP A 292 4.39 8.33 -19.10
C ASP A 292 4.10 8.10 -17.61
N ALA A 293 4.66 8.96 -16.74
CA ALA A 293 4.39 8.91 -15.31
C ALA A 293 4.63 10.24 -14.57
N LEU A 294 3.95 10.41 -13.44
CA LEU A 294 4.31 11.39 -12.42
C LEU A 294 5.30 10.78 -11.43
N VAL A 295 6.16 11.61 -10.86
CA VAL A 295 7.16 11.23 -9.86
C VAL A 295 7.07 12.15 -8.65
N LEU A 296 7.07 11.56 -7.45
CA LEU A 296 7.01 12.26 -6.16
C LEU A 296 7.42 11.34 -5.01
N PRO A 297 7.79 11.84 -3.82
CA PRO A 297 7.99 10.98 -2.66
C PRO A 297 6.74 10.17 -2.31
N ALA A 298 6.92 8.96 -1.79
CA ALA A 298 5.82 8.13 -1.29
C ALA A 298 5.30 8.62 0.07
N THR A 299 6.20 9.13 0.92
CA THR A 299 5.89 9.68 2.23
C THR A 299 6.60 11.03 2.39
N ALA A 300 6.02 11.95 3.16
CA ALA A 300 6.66 13.24 3.45
C ALA A 300 7.73 13.14 4.55
N ILE A 301 7.73 12.03 5.29
CA ILE A 301 8.68 11.74 6.35
C ILE A 301 9.22 10.31 6.21
N VAL A 302 10.42 10.07 6.74
CA VAL A 302 10.95 8.71 6.95
C VAL A 302 10.25 8.04 8.13
N ALA A 303 10.53 6.76 8.36
CA ALA A 303 9.89 5.95 9.41
C ALA A 303 9.92 6.64 10.78
N PRO A 304 8.79 7.10 11.34
CA PRO A 304 8.79 7.71 12.67
C PRO A 304 9.02 6.66 13.78
N PRO A 305 9.36 7.08 15.01
CA PRO A 305 9.39 6.18 16.17
C PRO A 305 8.05 5.48 16.40
N ILE A 306 8.07 4.28 16.97
CA ILE A 306 6.85 3.49 17.28
C ILE A 306 5.89 4.25 18.20
N GLU A 307 6.43 5.05 19.13
CA GLU A 307 5.66 5.83 20.10
C GLU A 307 5.12 7.16 19.53
N ALA A 308 5.31 7.43 18.24
CA ALA A 308 4.81 8.65 17.63
C ALA A 308 3.28 8.68 17.65
N GLY A 309 2.72 9.87 17.85
CA GLY A 309 1.28 10.07 17.99
C GLY A 309 0.55 10.12 16.65
N PRO A 310 -0.77 10.44 16.66
CA PRO A 310 -1.59 10.47 15.46
C PRO A 310 -1.16 11.51 14.42
N GLU A 311 -0.34 12.51 14.79
CA GLU A 311 0.19 13.56 13.92
C GLU A 311 1.00 13.02 12.74
N VAL A 312 1.59 11.82 12.85
CA VAL A 312 2.35 11.21 11.75
C VAL A 312 1.47 10.70 10.61
N ARG A 313 0.15 10.60 10.81
CA ARG A 313 -0.76 9.99 9.82
C ARG A 313 -0.80 10.79 8.52
N GLU A 314 -0.94 12.10 8.63
CA GLU A 314 -1.05 12.99 7.48
C GLU A 314 0.24 12.98 6.65
N PRO A 315 1.46 13.19 7.20
CA PRO A 315 2.68 13.19 6.40
C PRO A 315 3.02 11.82 5.81
N LEU A 316 2.59 10.72 6.44
CA LEU A 316 2.75 9.38 5.88
C LEU A 316 1.78 9.05 4.74
N SER A 317 0.64 9.74 4.60
CA SER A 317 -0.39 9.36 3.62
C SER A 317 -0.81 10.44 2.62
N ARG A 318 -0.33 11.69 2.80
CA ARG A 318 -0.73 12.84 1.96
C ARG A 318 -0.42 12.64 0.47
N PHE A 319 0.65 11.93 0.12
CA PHE A 319 1.05 11.70 -1.27
C PHE A 319 0.48 10.41 -1.86
N THR A 320 -0.04 9.49 -1.05
CA THR A 320 -0.51 8.19 -1.52
C THR A 320 -2.01 8.17 -1.79
N ARG A 321 -2.82 8.74 -0.88
CA ARG A 321 -4.29 8.74 -0.96
C ARG A 321 -4.86 9.29 -2.26
N PRO A 322 -4.36 10.41 -2.83
CA PRO A 322 -4.90 10.95 -4.08
C PRO A 322 -5.00 9.92 -5.21
N PHE A 323 -4.03 9.00 -5.30
CA PHE A 323 -3.99 7.98 -6.36
C PHE A 323 -4.85 6.72 -6.07
N ASN A 324 -5.35 6.56 -4.85
CA ASN A 324 -6.47 5.63 -4.60
C ASN A 324 -7.77 6.26 -5.08
N THR A 325 -7.99 7.55 -4.81
CA THR A 325 -9.15 8.30 -5.30
C THR A 325 -9.25 8.23 -6.83
N THR A 326 -8.12 8.36 -7.53
CA THR A 326 -8.09 8.31 -9.00
C THR A 326 -7.95 6.91 -9.59
N HIS A 327 -7.86 5.87 -8.74
CA HIS A 327 -7.62 4.47 -9.12
C HIS A 327 -6.30 4.17 -9.86
N GLN A 328 -5.49 5.18 -10.18
CA GLN A 328 -4.29 5.06 -10.99
C GLN A 328 -3.25 4.10 -10.40
N PRO A 329 -2.55 3.32 -11.22
CA PRO A 329 -1.46 2.46 -10.79
C PRO A 329 -0.28 3.28 -10.29
N VAL A 330 0.38 2.77 -9.25
CA VAL A 330 1.51 3.43 -8.61
C VAL A 330 2.55 2.39 -8.18
N ALA A 331 3.77 2.52 -8.69
CA ALA A 331 4.93 1.82 -8.17
C ALA A 331 5.66 2.69 -7.15
N VAL A 332 6.32 2.06 -6.18
CA VAL A 332 7.28 2.68 -5.27
C VAL A 332 8.60 1.96 -5.43
N ILE A 333 9.68 2.73 -5.58
CA ILE A 333 11.06 2.23 -5.63
C ILE A 333 11.91 2.99 -4.60
N PRO A 334 12.85 2.34 -3.90
CA PRO A 334 13.72 3.00 -2.94
C PRO A 334 14.65 4.01 -3.62
N ALA A 335 14.74 5.24 -3.09
CA ALA A 335 15.72 6.22 -3.52
C ALA A 335 17.15 5.76 -3.18
N PRO A 336 18.17 6.11 -3.99
CA PRO A 336 19.57 5.70 -3.79
C PRO A 336 20.26 6.56 -2.72
N VAL A 337 19.72 6.56 -1.49
CA VAL A 337 20.23 7.34 -0.36
C VAL A 337 20.73 6.43 0.77
N ARG A 338 21.59 6.99 1.63
CA ARG A 338 22.03 6.35 2.87
C ARG A 338 21.12 6.77 4.03
N GLY A 339 21.04 5.92 5.06
CA GLY A 339 20.25 6.19 6.26
C GLY A 339 18.90 5.49 6.19
N LEU A 340 17.86 6.11 6.76
CA LEU A 340 16.51 5.55 6.70
C LEU A 340 15.99 5.60 5.25
N PRO A 341 15.31 4.55 4.77
CA PRO A 341 14.81 4.53 3.42
C PRO A 341 13.78 5.63 3.13
N VAL A 342 13.78 6.08 1.87
CA VAL A 342 12.77 6.95 1.28
C VAL A 342 12.32 6.31 -0.03
N GLY A 343 11.02 6.05 -0.17
CA GLY A 343 10.44 5.56 -1.40
C GLY A 343 9.99 6.69 -2.32
N ILE A 344 10.15 6.48 -3.63
CA ILE A 344 9.68 7.39 -4.69
C ILE A 344 8.53 6.71 -5.42
N GLN A 345 7.38 7.39 -5.47
CA GLN A 345 6.24 6.99 -6.28
C GLN A 345 6.49 7.30 -7.75
N VAL A 346 6.12 6.34 -8.59
CA VAL A 346 5.97 6.48 -10.03
C VAL A 346 4.51 6.16 -10.33
N VAL A 347 3.76 7.16 -10.80
CA VAL A 347 2.31 7.08 -11.01
C VAL A 347 2.05 7.12 -12.51
N GLY A 348 1.58 6.01 -13.09
CA GLY A 348 1.33 5.95 -14.53
C GLY A 348 -0.15 6.02 -14.90
N ARG A 349 -0.41 5.96 -16.20
CA ARG A 349 -1.76 5.86 -16.79
C ARG A 349 -2.23 4.42 -16.90
N THR A 350 -1.29 3.48 -17.07
CA THR A 350 -1.53 2.03 -17.16
C THR A 350 -0.57 1.27 -16.25
N ASN A 351 -0.87 0.01 -15.97
CA ASN A 351 0.00 -0.86 -15.18
C ASN A 351 1.38 -0.99 -15.84
N ALA A 352 1.40 -1.20 -17.16
CA ALA A 352 2.61 -1.33 -17.95
C ALA A 352 3.47 -0.06 -17.94
N ASP A 353 2.88 1.11 -18.19
CA ASP A 353 3.62 2.38 -18.18
C ASP A 353 4.26 2.63 -16.82
N THR A 354 3.51 2.35 -15.75
CA THR A 354 3.97 2.54 -14.37
C THR A 354 5.18 1.67 -14.06
N LEU A 355 5.07 0.37 -14.30
CA LEU A 355 6.15 -0.59 -14.02
C LEU A 355 7.37 -0.37 -14.90
N ARG A 356 7.18 -0.03 -16.19
CA ARG A 356 8.28 0.26 -17.12
C ARG A 356 9.00 1.55 -16.76
N ALA A 357 8.27 2.62 -16.41
CA ALA A 357 8.87 3.88 -15.97
C ALA A 357 9.64 3.69 -14.65
N ALA A 358 9.08 2.95 -13.69
CA ALA A 358 9.75 2.61 -12.44
C ALA A 358 11.00 1.75 -12.67
N ALA A 359 10.94 0.76 -13.57
CA ALA A 359 12.09 -0.05 -13.94
C ALA A 359 13.21 0.76 -14.61
N TRP A 360 12.86 1.74 -15.44
CA TRP A 360 13.85 2.64 -16.03
C TRP A 360 14.51 3.51 -14.96
N LEU A 361 13.73 4.10 -14.05
CA LEU A 361 14.22 4.92 -12.96
C LEU A 361 15.12 4.15 -12.00
N GLU A 362 14.69 2.97 -11.53
CA GLU A 362 15.48 2.15 -10.61
C GLU A 362 16.83 1.74 -11.24
N ARG A 363 16.86 1.42 -12.55
CA ARG A 363 18.11 1.13 -13.28
C ARG A 363 19.02 2.36 -13.42
N SER A 364 18.46 3.56 -13.50
CA SER A 364 19.24 4.81 -13.61
C SER A 364 19.90 5.25 -12.30
N TRP A 365 19.50 4.65 -11.17
CA TRP A 365 19.99 4.94 -9.83
C TRP A 365 21.07 3.95 -9.34
N ARG A 366 21.21 2.82 -10.03
CA ARG A 366 22.30 1.85 -9.84
C ARG A 366 23.51 2.28 -10.67
#